data_AF-A0A537GU84-F1
#
_entry.id   AF-A0A537GU84-F1
#
_cell.length_a   1.000
_cell.length_b   1.000
_cell.length_c   1.000
_cell.angle_alpha   90.00
_cell.angle_beta   90.00
_cell.angle_gamma   90.00
#
_symmetry.space_group_name_H-M   'P 1'
#
loop_
_entity.id
_entity.type
_entity.pdbx_description
1 polymer ?
#
loop_
_entity_poly.entity_id
_entity_poly.type
_entity_poly.pdbx_seq_one_letter_code
_entity_poly.pdbx_strand_id
1 'polypeptide(L)'
;MDTDNEAVISLYDGIKKILENQNKPKIKVKQDQGPSIPRDAKHVLQCGRILKVDVERRLVIITVMKADGELHQLRIEANED
;
A
#
# COMPACT_ATOMS: atom_id res chain seq x y z
N MET A 1 37.19 18.81 7.97
CA MET A 1 36.49 17.54 8.23
C MET A 1 35.03 17.92 8.50
N ASP A 2 34.39 18.59 7.54
CA ASP A 2 33.14 19.33 7.80
C ASP A 2 32.11 19.20 6.66
N THR A 3 32.49 18.56 5.55
CA THR A 3 31.67 18.47 4.33
C THR A 3 30.54 17.45 4.45
N ASP A 4 30.71 16.40 5.28
CA ASP A 4 29.68 15.40 5.52
C ASP A 4 28.55 15.93 6.41
N ASN A 5 28.86 16.84 7.35
CA ASN A 5 27.85 17.41 8.24
C ASN A 5 26.87 18.31 7.47
N GLU A 6 27.32 19.11 6.52
CA GLU A 6 26.43 19.96 5.70
C GLU A 6 25.51 19.15 4.79
N ALA A 7 26.02 18.05 4.21
CA ALA A 7 25.21 17.15 3.38
C ALA A 7 24.09 16.47 4.18
N VAL A 8 24.40 16.04 5.41
CA VAL A 8 23.43 15.40 6.31
C VAL A 8 22.34 16.41 6.75
N ILE A 9 22.72 17.66 7.02
CA ILE A 9 21.77 18.73 7.37
C ILE A 9 20.85 19.05 6.19
N SER A 10 21.39 19.14 4.96
CA SER A 10 20.61 19.39 3.75
C SER A 10 19.59 18.29 3.46
N LEU A 11 19.97 17.02 3.65
CA LEU A 11 19.07 15.88 3.51
C LEU A 11 17.95 15.91 4.56
N TYR A 12 18.29 16.23 5.82
CA TYR A 12 17.30 16.33 6.89
C TYR A 12 16.27 17.44 6.62
N ASP A 13 16.71 18.62 6.17
CA ASP A 13 15.82 19.71 5.77
C ASP A 13 14.97 19.36 4.54
N GLY A 14 15.54 18.64 3.57
CA GLY A 14 14.81 18.13 2.41
C GLY A 14 13.66 17.20 2.80
N ILE A 15 13.92 16.25 3.71
CA ILE A 15 12.93 15.30 4.21
C ILE A 15 11.86 16.01 5.04
N LYS A 16 12.25 16.96 5.91
CA LYS A 16 11.32 17.73 6.74
C LYS A 16 10.34 18.54 5.89
N LYS A 17 10.80 19.23 4.84
CA LYS A 17 9.92 19.94 3.88
C LYS A 17 8.92 19.03 3.19
N ILE A 18 9.32 17.80 2.84
CA ILE A 18 8.42 16.83 2.19
C ILE A 18 7.34 16.37 3.17
N LEU A 19 7.71 16.07 4.41
CA LEU A 19 6.77 15.66 5.47
C LEU A 19 5.79 16.78 5.82
N GLU A 20 6.24 18.03 5.91
CA GLU A 20 5.37 19.18 6.16
C GLU A 20 4.39 19.45 5.01
N ASN A 21 4.80 19.21 3.76
CA ASN A 21 3.92 19.36 2.58
C ASN A 21 2.86 18.26 2.45
N GLN A 22 3.13 17.06 2.98
CA GLN A 22 2.16 15.96 3.05
C GLN A 22 1.11 16.19 4.15
N ASN A 23 1.42 17.00 5.17
CA ASN A 23 0.53 17.25 6.30
C ASN A 23 -0.55 18.33 6.04
N LYS A 24 -0.61 18.89 4.82
CA LYS A 24 -1.74 19.74 4.40
C LYS A 24 -2.81 18.86 3.76
N PRO A 25 -4.02 18.74 4.34
CA PRO A 25 -5.10 18.01 3.71
C PRO A 25 -5.51 18.74 2.43
N LYS A 26 -5.06 18.23 1.27
CA LYS A 26 -5.52 18.73 -0.03
C LYS A 26 -6.93 18.25 -0.28
N ILE A 27 -7.84 19.17 0.01
CA ILE A 27 -9.22 19.24 -0.46
C ILE A 27 -9.31 18.84 -1.95
N LYS A 28 -10.18 17.85 -2.21
CA LYS A 28 -10.82 17.44 -3.47
C LYS A 28 -10.35 18.16 -4.76
N VAL A 29 -9.64 17.45 -5.63
CA VAL A 29 -9.60 17.76 -7.07
C VAL A 29 -9.95 16.50 -7.86
N LYS A 30 -10.94 16.66 -8.74
CA LYS A 30 -11.58 15.68 -9.60
C LYS A 30 -10.54 14.85 -10.37
N GLN A 31 -10.62 13.54 -10.19
CA GLN A 31 -9.85 12.56 -10.94
C GLN A 31 -10.61 12.27 -12.24
N ASP A 32 -10.24 12.97 -13.30
CA ASP A 32 -10.66 12.69 -14.68
C ASP A 32 -9.40 12.26 -15.44
N GLN A 33 -9.21 10.94 -15.58
CA GLN A 33 -8.27 10.30 -16.53
C GLN A 33 -8.35 8.76 -16.41
N GLY A 34 -8.71 8.10 -17.51
CA GLY A 34 -8.49 6.66 -17.75
C GLY A 34 -9.74 5.77 -17.61
N PRO A 35 -9.90 4.75 -18.48
CA PRO A 35 -11.15 4.02 -18.64
C PRO A 35 -11.54 3.37 -17.32
N SER A 36 -12.79 3.65 -16.95
CA SER A 36 -13.47 3.26 -15.74
C SER A 36 -13.46 1.75 -15.56
N ILE A 37 -12.51 1.25 -14.76
CA ILE A 37 -12.78 0.04 -13.98
C ILE A 37 -13.96 0.42 -13.08
N PRO A 38 -15.10 -0.30 -13.16
CA PRO A 38 -16.25 -0.01 -12.33
C PRO A 38 -15.81 0.02 -10.87
N ARG A 39 -16.15 1.09 -10.15
CA ARG A 39 -15.92 1.23 -8.70
C ARG A 39 -16.87 0.31 -7.91
N ASP A 40 -17.13 -0.89 -8.42
CA ASP A 40 -17.87 -1.93 -7.73
C ASP A 40 -16.96 -2.47 -6.63
N ALA A 41 -17.26 -2.02 -5.40
CA ALA A 41 -16.72 -2.47 -4.13
C ALA A 41 -15.21 -2.83 -4.17
N LYS A 42 -14.37 -1.86 -3.81
CA LYS A 42 -12.98 -2.15 -3.42
C LYS A 42 -13.04 -3.11 -2.22
N HIS A 43 -12.97 -4.42 -2.45
CA HIS A 43 -13.00 -5.44 -1.41
C HIS A 43 -11.64 -5.42 -0.68
N VAL A 44 -11.49 -4.49 0.26
CA VAL A 44 -10.30 -4.37 1.09
C VAL A 44 -10.45 -5.29 2.29
N LEU A 45 -9.68 -6.37 2.33
CA LEU A 45 -9.53 -7.14 3.55
C LEU A 45 -8.48 -6.48 4.44
N GLN A 46 -8.89 -5.94 5.60
CA GLN A 46 -7.95 -5.48 6.62
C GLN A 46 -7.37 -6.68 7.36
N CYS A 47 -6.07 -6.92 7.18
CA CYS A 47 -5.33 -7.96 7.88
C CYS A 47 -4.15 -7.37 8.65
N GLY A 48 -3.84 -7.94 9.82
CA GLY A 48 -2.69 -7.52 10.62
C GLY A 48 -1.38 -8.09 10.07
N ARG A 49 -1.37 -9.38 9.72
CA ARG A 49 -0.16 -10.06 9.23
C ARG A 49 -0.48 -11.15 8.21
N ILE A 50 0.36 -11.25 7.17
CA ILE A 50 0.37 -12.41 6.27
C ILE A 50 1.20 -13.51 6.92
N LEU A 51 0.61 -14.70 7.06
CA LEU A 51 1.24 -15.85 7.70
C LEU A 51 1.87 -16.80 6.68
N LYS A 52 1.14 -17.08 5.60
CA LYS A 52 1.57 -18.04 4.57
C LYS A 52 1.01 -17.63 3.21
N VAL A 53 1.80 -17.84 2.16
CA VAL A 53 1.38 -17.71 0.77
C VAL A 53 1.76 -18.99 0.05
N ASP A 54 0.77 -19.68 -0.50
CA ASP A 54 0.95 -20.86 -1.33
C ASP A 54 0.55 -20.51 -2.77
N VAL A 55 1.41 -20.89 -3.71
CA VAL A 55 1.19 -20.66 -5.14
C VAL A 55 1.19 -22.00 -5.84
N GLU A 56 0.08 -22.33 -6.48
CA GLU A 56 -0.11 -23.59 -7.20
C GLU A 56 -0.70 -23.32 -8.59
N ARG A 57 0.16 -23.39 -9.61
CA ARG A 57 -0.20 -23.14 -11.02
C ARG A 57 -0.91 -21.80 -11.22
N ARG A 58 -2.24 -21.80 -11.28
CA ARG A 58 -3.12 -20.64 -11.48
C ARG A 58 -3.82 -20.20 -10.20
N LEU A 59 -3.52 -20.84 -9.07
CA LEU A 59 -4.16 -20.61 -7.80
C LEU A 59 -3.15 -20.02 -6.81
N VAL A 60 -3.52 -18.94 -6.15
CA VAL A 60 -2.79 -18.34 -5.04
C VAL A 60 -3.67 -18.39 -3.80
N ILE A 61 -3.16 -19.01 -2.74
CA ILE A 61 -3.83 -19.07 -1.44
C ILE A 61 -3.00 -18.24 -0.45
N ILE A 62 -3.61 -17.23 0.16
CA ILE A 62 -2.96 -16.36 1.13
C ILE A 62 -3.65 -16.56 2.48
N THR A 63 -2.91 -17.06 3.45
CA THR A 63 -3.38 -17.18 4.84
C THR A 63 -2.93 -15.96 5.62
N VAL A 64 -3.87 -15.24 6.19
CA VAL A 64 -3.64 -14.01 6.97
C VAL A 64 -4.24 -14.12 8.36
N MET A 65 -3.69 -13.35 9.30
CA MET A 65 -4.31 -13.07 10.57
C MET A 65 -4.99 -11.71 10.47
N LYS A 66 -6.30 -11.64 10.74
CA LYS A 66 -7.07 -10.41 10.84
C LYS A 66 -6.69 -9.63 12.10
N ALA A 67 -7.11 -8.37 12.17
CA ALA A 67 -6.81 -7.49 13.31
C ALA A 67 -7.46 -7.96 14.63
N ASP A 68 -8.55 -8.71 14.55
CA ASP A 68 -9.25 -9.33 15.69
C ASP A 68 -8.61 -10.66 16.14
N GLY A 69 -7.54 -11.11 15.47
CA GLY A 69 -6.86 -12.38 15.74
C GLY A 69 -7.47 -13.58 15.03
N GLU A 70 -8.55 -13.40 14.25
CA GLU A 70 -9.13 -14.47 13.43
C GLU A 70 -8.19 -14.84 12.27
N LEU A 71 -8.11 -16.13 11.96
CA LEU A 71 -7.36 -16.64 10.83
C LEU A 71 -8.24 -16.68 9.59
N HIS A 72 -7.78 -16.09 8.49
CA HIS A 72 -8.55 -16.00 7.25
C HIS A 72 -7.73 -16.46 6.05
N GLN A 73 -8.38 -17.14 5.11
CA GLN A 73 -7.76 -17.62 3.88
C GLN A 73 -8.39 -16.94 2.66
N LEU A 74 -7.56 -16.23 1.92
CA LEU A 74 -7.89 -15.65 0.62
C LEU A 74 -7.49 -16.61 -0.48
N ARG A 75 -8.39 -16.79 -1.45
CA ARG A 75 -8.16 -17.64 -2.61
C ARG A 75 -8.30 -16.80 -3.88
N ILE A 76 -7.23 -16.70 -4.65
CA ILE A 76 -7.16 -15.94 -5.90
C ILE A 76 -6.84 -16.93 -7.01
N GLU A 77 -7.77 -17.13 -7.93
CA GLU A 77 -7.62 -18.02 -9.07
C GLU A 77 -7.53 -17.19 -10.35
N ALA A 78 -6.52 -17.46 -11.16
CA ALA A 78 -6.37 -16.83 -12.47
C ALA A 78 -7.33 -17.47 -13.46
N ASN A 79 -8.22 -16.66 -14.04
CA ASN A 79 -9.03 -17.04 -15.18
C ASN A 79 -8.24 -16.90 -16.49
N GLU A 80 -8.67 -17.58 -17.56
CA GLU A 80 -7.95 -17.68 -18.84
C GLU A 80 -8.12 -16.49 -19.79
N ASP A 81 -8.65 -15.36 -19.32
CA ASP A 81 -8.88 -14.16 -20.16
C ASP A 81 -7.61 -13.32 -20.41
#